data_AF-A0A2N5T0R2-F1
#
_entry.id   AF-A0A2N5T0R2-F1
#
_cell.length_a   1.000
_cell.length_b   1.000
_cell.length_c   1.000
_cell.angle_alpha   90.00
_cell.angle_beta   90.00
_cell.angle_gamma   90.00
#
_symmetry.space_group_name_H-M   'P 1'
#
loop_
_entity.id
_entity.type
_entity.pdbx_description
1 polymer ?
#
loop_
_entity_poly.entity_id
_entity_poly.type
_entity_poly.pdbx_seq_one_letter_code
_entity_poly.pdbx_strand_id
1 'polypeptide(L)'
;MEFLSELSVFLLLLPSLHGAVSQYIDPPTNPNSTIETFSFERLWSWSNQDFDVINNKNQTKVITIETKVKDQFQSRFALYLTLLPSQEHLRVKVNGRSIWCGFKQTYKIMNNGTSVYQFLIDPRGMGVDRWHIKKSGNLTHSYTWRRHATGLAGVVQRDDKRKVAYFKAKAWGSEDYAAVEHSHTPGSTTYTIITNGEVPLEVLAALYASAAVRADYCSW
;
A
#
# COMPACT_ATOMS: atom_id res chain seq x y z
N MET A 1 42.26 34.11 -19.16
CA MET A 1 41.03 33.50 -19.72
C MET A 1 41.13 32.03 -19.41
N GLU A 2 40.67 31.62 -18.23
CA GLU A 2 40.78 30.25 -17.75
C GLU A 2 39.41 29.81 -17.27
N PHE A 3 38.98 28.64 -17.77
CA PHE A 3 37.77 27.94 -17.38
C PHE A 3 38.12 26.85 -16.36
N LEU A 4 37.08 26.19 -15.82
CA LEU A 4 37.12 25.13 -14.80
C LEU A 4 37.33 25.69 -13.37
N SER A 5 36.62 25.23 -12.33
CA SER A 5 35.74 24.06 -12.23
C SER A 5 34.60 24.32 -11.24
N GLU A 6 33.35 24.31 -11.72
CA GLU A 6 32.20 23.99 -10.87
C GLU A 6 31.96 22.48 -10.91
N LEU A 7 31.91 21.82 -9.73
CA LEU A 7 31.05 20.66 -9.42
C LEU A 7 31.47 20.01 -8.08
N SER A 8 31.09 20.65 -6.96
CA SER A 8 31.21 20.07 -5.61
C SER A 8 29.85 19.93 -4.91
N VAL A 9 28.82 19.53 -5.67
CA VAL A 9 27.45 19.30 -5.17
C VAL A 9 26.93 17.92 -5.60
N PHE A 10 27.69 16.86 -5.30
CA PHE A 10 27.28 15.47 -5.54
C PHE A 10 27.36 14.54 -4.33
N LEU A 11 27.78 15.05 -3.16
CA LEU A 11 27.98 14.25 -1.94
C LEU A 11 26.86 14.35 -0.88
N LEU A 12 25.80 15.14 -1.13
CA LEU A 12 24.69 15.36 -0.18
C LEU A 12 23.44 14.48 -0.40
N LEU A 13 23.42 13.62 -1.44
CA LEU A 13 22.27 12.76 -1.77
C LEU A 13 22.35 11.32 -1.21
N LEU A 14 23.45 10.95 -0.54
CA LEU A 14 23.67 9.61 0.00
C LEU A 14 22.82 9.19 1.22
N PRO A 15 22.20 10.08 2.04
CA PRO A 15 21.30 9.64 3.11
C PRO A 15 19.98 9.06 2.61
N SER A 16 19.48 9.48 1.44
CA SER A 16 18.17 9.09 0.91
C SER A 16 18.11 7.70 0.28
N LEU A 17 19.25 7.11 -0.07
CA LEU A 17 19.34 5.75 -0.65
C LEU A 17 19.35 4.62 0.39
N HIS A 18 19.45 4.95 1.67
CA HIS A 18 19.31 4.00 2.78
C HIS A 18 17.85 3.57 3.03
N GLY A 19 16.99 3.70 2.00
CA GLY A 19 15.57 3.35 1.97
C GLY A 19 15.28 1.85 1.97
N ALA A 20 16.28 0.99 1.76
CA ALA A 20 16.25 -0.44 2.08
C ALA A 20 16.28 -0.69 3.61
N VAL A 21 15.45 0.06 4.34
CA VAL A 21 15.34 0.01 5.80
C VAL A 21 14.75 -1.34 6.18
N SER A 22 15.58 -2.17 6.81
CA SER A 22 15.24 -3.38 7.57
C SER A 22 13.73 -3.65 7.72
N GLN A 23 13.29 -4.79 7.18
CA GLN A 23 11.91 -5.31 7.24
C GLN A 23 11.41 -5.57 8.68
N TYR A 24 12.24 -5.27 9.68
CA TYR A 24 11.89 -5.25 11.10
C TYR A 24 10.67 -4.38 11.39
N ILE A 25 9.64 -5.03 11.92
CA ILE A 25 8.52 -4.42 12.63
C ILE A 25 8.64 -4.75 14.12
N ASP A 26 8.09 -3.89 14.97
CA ASP A 26 8.07 -4.13 16.40
C ASP A 26 7.15 -5.32 16.73
N PRO A 27 7.45 -6.10 17.77
CA PRO A 27 6.62 -7.24 18.16
C PRO A 27 5.16 -6.81 18.46
N PRO A 28 4.19 -7.73 18.44
CA PRO A 28 2.81 -7.40 18.77
C PRO A 28 2.67 -6.79 20.17
N THR A 29 1.80 -5.80 20.33
CA THR A 29 1.42 -5.27 21.67
C THR A 29 0.45 -6.20 22.41
N ASN A 30 -0.35 -6.98 21.67
CA ASN A 30 -1.15 -8.06 22.23
C ASN A 30 -0.28 -9.33 22.36
N PRO A 31 -0.07 -9.88 23.57
CA PRO A 31 0.79 -11.05 23.78
C PRO A 31 0.23 -12.34 23.12
N ASN A 32 -1.05 -12.35 22.75
CA ASN A 32 -1.69 -13.48 22.05
C ASN A 32 -1.55 -13.38 20.52
N SER A 33 -1.03 -12.28 19.99
CA SER A 33 -0.79 -12.09 18.56
C SER A 33 0.65 -12.46 18.21
N THR A 34 0.87 -12.93 16.98
CA THR A 34 2.21 -13.14 16.39
C THR A 34 2.41 -12.23 15.19
N ILE A 35 3.66 -12.08 14.74
CA ILE A 35 3.91 -11.50 13.42
C ILE A 35 3.38 -12.47 12.35
N GLU A 36 2.59 -11.94 11.42
CA GLU A 36 2.00 -12.69 10.31
C GLU A 36 2.42 -12.08 8.98
N THR A 37 2.49 -12.93 7.95
CA THR A 37 2.86 -12.56 6.58
C THR A 37 1.76 -12.99 5.63
N PHE A 38 1.32 -12.06 4.79
CA PHE A 38 0.31 -12.26 3.76
C PHE A 38 0.84 -11.80 2.41
N SER A 39 0.55 -12.49 1.33
CA SER A 39 0.92 -12.09 -0.03
C SER A 39 -0.27 -12.08 -0.97
N PHE A 40 -0.21 -11.20 -1.96
CA PHE A 40 -1.21 -11.09 -3.02
C PHE A 40 -0.56 -10.66 -4.34
N GLU A 41 -1.11 -11.15 -5.44
CA GLU A 41 -0.68 -10.84 -6.80
C GLU A 41 -1.86 -10.32 -7.61
N ARG A 42 -1.59 -9.49 -8.61
CA ARG A 42 -2.61 -9.01 -9.55
C ARG A 42 -3.01 -10.16 -10.46
N LEU A 43 -4.28 -10.55 -10.38
CA LEU A 43 -4.87 -11.58 -11.22
C LEU A 43 -4.87 -11.15 -12.69
N TRP A 44 -4.72 -12.13 -13.59
CA TRP A 44 -4.76 -11.94 -15.04
C TRP A 44 -6.21 -11.72 -15.49
N SER A 45 -6.68 -10.47 -15.44
CA SER A 45 -8.04 -10.07 -15.78
C SER A 45 -8.05 -8.98 -16.87
N TRP A 46 -8.94 -9.13 -17.84
CA TRP A 46 -9.03 -8.27 -19.02
C TRP A 46 -9.70 -6.91 -18.75
N SER A 47 -10.32 -6.72 -17.58
CA SER A 47 -11.12 -5.52 -17.27
C SER A 47 -11.01 -5.01 -15.83
N ASN A 48 -10.38 -5.77 -14.92
CA ASN A 48 -10.21 -5.38 -13.53
C ASN A 48 -8.76 -5.64 -13.06
N GLN A 49 -8.35 -4.95 -12.00
CA GLN A 49 -7.10 -5.24 -11.28
C GLN A 49 -7.43 -5.99 -9.99
N ASP A 50 -7.88 -7.23 -10.12
CA ASP A 50 -8.33 -8.03 -8.98
C ASP A 50 -7.13 -8.69 -8.27
N PHE A 51 -7.27 -8.94 -6.96
CA PHE A 51 -6.22 -9.56 -6.13
C PHE A 51 -6.81 -10.59 -5.16
N ASP A 52 -6.06 -11.64 -4.87
CA ASP A 52 -6.36 -12.57 -3.78
C ASP A 52 -5.26 -12.49 -2.71
N VAL A 53 -5.66 -12.23 -1.46
CA VAL A 53 -4.77 -12.21 -0.29
C VAL A 53 -4.69 -13.60 0.30
N ILE A 54 -3.49 -14.15 0.32
CA ILE A 54 -3.13 -15.46 0.86
C ILE A 54 -2.40 -15.26 2.18
N ASN A 55 -2.69 -16.07 3.21
CA ASN A 55 -1.88 -16.17 4.42
C ASN A 55 -0.71 -17.13 4.17
N ASN A 56 0.52 -16.66 4.32
CA ASN A 56 1.71 -17.41 3.90
C ASN A 56 2.02 -18.61 4.83
N LYS A 57 1.49 -18.61 6.06
CA LYS A 57 1.71 -19.69 7.03
C LYS A 57 0.96 -20.97 6.68
N ASN A 58 -0.26 -20.85 6.14
CA ASN A 58 -1.15 -21.97 5.87
C ASN A 58 -1.59 -22.06 4.38
N GLN A 59 -1.15 -21.12 3.54
CA GLN A 59 -1.47 -21.02 2.11
C GLN A 59 -2.99 -20.89 1.82
N THR A 60 -3.78 -20.43 2.80
CA THR A 60 -5.23 -20.20 2.60
C THR A 60 -5.50 -18.78 2.11
N LYS A 61 -6.48 -18.65 1.22
CA LYS A 61 -7.05 -17.35 0.83
C LYS A 61 -7.89 -16.78 1.97
N VAL A 62 -7.62 -15.52 2.35
CA VAL A 62 -8.26 -14.83 3.48
C VAL A 62 -9.06 -13.58 3.06
N ILE A 63 -8.71 -12.94 1.94
CA ILE A 63 -9.48 -11.81 1.37
C ILE A 63 -9.43 -11.92 -0.16
N THR A 64 -10.57 -11.74 -0.84
CA THR A 64 -10.61 -11.43 -2.28
C THR A 64 -10.87 -9.94 -2.45
N ILE A 65 -10.14 -9.28 -3.35
CA ILE A 65 -10.24 -7.86 -3.67
C ILE A 65 -10.64 -7.72 -5.15
N GLU A 66 -11.86 -7.22 -5.40
CA GLU A 66 -12.28 -6.81 -6.74
C GLU A 66 -12.03 -5.31 -6.95
N THR A 67 -11.40 -4.94 -8.06
CA THR A 67 -11.12 -3.54 -8.43
C THR A 67 -11.98 -3.12 -9.61
N LYS A 68 -12.80 -2.07 -9.43
CA LYS A 68 -13.59 -1.47 -10.52
C LYS A 68 -13.06 -0.08 -10.82
N VAL A 69 -12.41 0.05 -11.99
CA VAL A 69 -11.97 1.31 -12.60
C VAL A 69 -12.58 1.34 -14.00
N LYS A 70 -13.70 2.06 -14.17
CA LYS A 70 -14.31 2.28 -15.48
C LYS A 70 -13.75 3.55 -16.13
N ASP A 71 -13.33 3.43 -17.37
CA ASP A 71 -13.17 4.54 -18.30
C ASP A 71 -14.40 4.63 -19.23
N GLN A 72 -14.59 5.65 -20.06
CA GLN A 72 -13.85 6.91 -20.19
C GLN A 72 -14.52 8.05 -19.41
N PHE A 73 -15.85 8.15 -19.52
CA PHE A 73 -16.60 9.35 -19.13
C PHE A 73 -17.06 9.40 -17.66
N GLN A 74 -16.74 8.39 -16.85
CA GLN A 74 -17.17 8.30 -15.46
C GLN A 74 -16.15 7.56 -14.59
N SER A 75 -14.91 8.06 -14.53
CA SER A 75 -13.79 7.49 -13.75
C SER A 75 -14.19 7.25 -12.29
N ARG A 76 -14.69 6.06 -11.97
CA ARG A 76 -15.24 5.69 -10.66
C ARG A 76 -14.45 4.54 -10.09
N PHE A 77 -13.49 4.86 -9.22
CA PHE A 77 -12.74 3.90 -8.44
C PHE A 77 -13.59 3.35 -7.31
N ALA A 78 -13.64 2.03 -7.21
CA ALA A 78 -14.04 1.31 -6.01
C ALA A 78 -13.27 0.00 -5.90
N LEU A 79 -12.86 -0.34 -4.67
CA LEU A 79 -12.48 -1.71 -4.32
C LEU A 79 -13.62 -2.36 -3.55
N TYR A 80 -13.79 -3.66 -3.73
CA TYR A 80 -14.68 -4.51 -2.96
C TYR A 80 -13.83 -5.60 -2.34
N LEU A 81 -13.85 -5.70 -1.02
CA LEU A 81 -13.15 -6.75 -0.28
C LEU A 81 -14.20 -7.74 0.22
N THR A 82 -13.96 -9.03 0.03
CA THR A 82 -14.75 -10.11 0.64
C THR A 82 -13.83 -10.85 1.60
N LEU A 83 -14.14 -10.79 2.90
CA LEU A 83 -13.38 -11.46 3.95
C LEU A 83 -13.78 -12.94 4.02
N LEU A 84 -12.80 -13.83 4.15
CA LEU A 84 -13.01 -15.27 4.19
C LEU A 84 -12.56 -15.84 5.56
N PRO A 85 -13.31 -16.78 6.16
CA PRO A 85 -14.52 -17.42 5.63
C PRO A 85 -15.83 -16.65 5.90
N SER A 86 -15.79 -15.50 6.59
CA SER A 86 -17.00 -14.81 7.10
C SER A 86 -17.97 -14.29 6.04
N GLN A 87 -17.55 -14.17 4.78
CA GLN A 87 -18.28 -13.52 3.68
C GLN A 87 -18.64 -12.05 3.97
N GLU A 88 -17.92 -11.40 4.87
CA GLU A 88 -18.14 -9.98 5.14
C GLU A 88 -17.65 -9.14 3.96
N HIS A 89 -18.51 -8.25 3.46
CA HIS A 89 -18.21 -7.39 2.32
C HIS A 89 -17.91 -5.95 2.74
N LEU A 90 -16.69 -5.51 2.47
CA LEU A 90 -16.24 -4.14 2.67
C LEU A 90 -16.04 -3.45 1.33
N ARG A 91 -16.27 -2.13 1.27
CA ARG A 91 -16.10 -1.36 0.03
C ARG A 91 -15.25 -0.12 0.24
N VAL A 92 -14.14 0.00 -0.49
CA VAL A 92 -13.34 1.22 -0.54
C VAL A 92 -13.98 2.21 -1.52
N LYS A 93 -14.20 3.45 -1.08
CA LYS A 93 -14.63 4.58 -1.92
C LYS A 93 -13.67 5.75 -1.77
N VAL A 94 -13.24 6.35 -2.86
CA VAL A 94 -12.49 7.62 -2.86
C VAL A 94 -13.46 8.82 -2.90
N ASN A 95 -13.12 9.91 -2.22
CA ASN A 95 -13.85 11.18 -2.34
C ASN A 95 -13.74 11.74 -3.76
N GLY A 96 -14.81 12.33 -4.29
CA GLY A 96 -14.90 12.69 -5.71
C GLY A 96 -15.11 11.49 -6.66
N ARG A 97 -15.07 10.25 -6.16
CA ARG A 97 -15.23 8.97 -6.88
C ARG A 97 -14.10 8.61 -7.86
N SER A 98 -13.28 9.55 -8.32
CA SER A 98 -12.15 9.31 -9.24
C SER A 98 -10.81 9.27 -8.53
N ILE A 99 -9.79 8.61 -9.12
CA ILE A 99 -8.39 8.80 -8.72
C ILE A 99 -7.88 10.09 -9.36
N TRP A 100 -7.38 11.03 -8.57
CA TRP A 100 -6.77 12.28 -9.02
C TRP A 100 -5.29 12.28 -8.64
N CYS A 101 -4.44 12.06 -9.64
CA CYS A 101 -2.98 12.02 -9.51
C CYS A 101 -2.44 13.39 -9.07
N GLY A 102 -1.45 13.39 -8.16
CA GLY A 102 -0.91 14.63 -7.59
C GLY A 102 -1.80 15.36 -6.57
N PHE A 103 -3.07 14.96 -6.37
CA PHE A 103 -3.98 15.59 -5.41
C PHE A 103 -4.24 14.76 -4.14
N LYS A 104 -4.45 15.47 -3.02
CA LYS A 104 -4.88 14.88 -1.74
C LYS A 104 -6.28 14.29 -1.85
N GLN A 105 -6.46 13.05 -1.42
CA GLN A 105 -7.74 12.36 -1.46
C GLN A 105 -7.98 11.52 -0.21
N THR A 106 -9.24 11.42 0.22
CA THR A 106 -9.66 10.55 1.31
C THR A 106 -10.36 9.33 0.75
N TYR A 107 -9.82 8.17 1.05
CA TYR A 107 -10.40 6.86 0.80
C TYR A 107 -11.10 6.40 2.09
N LYS A 108 -12.28 5.79 1.94
CA LYS A 108 -13.11 5.32 3.05
C LYS A 108 -13.42 3.85 2.86
N ILE A 109 -13.11 3.03 3.87
CA ILE A 109 -13.63 1.65 3.94
C ILE A 109 -15.05 1.75 4.49
N MET A 110 -16.00 1.24 3.72
CA MET A 110 -17.42 1.23 4.01
C MET A 110 -17.86 -0.19 4.39
N ASN A 111 -18.56 -0.33 5.51
CA ASN A 111 -19.26 -1.55 5.91
C ASN A 111 -20.76 -1.22 6.03
N ASN A 112 -21.63 -1.95 5.34
CA ASN A 112 -23.09 -1.75 5.35
C ASN A 112 -23.55 -0.27 5.24
N GLY A 113 -22.88 0.50 4.37
CA GLY A 113 -23.15 1.93 4.14
C GLY A 113 -22.45 2.90 5.10
N THR A 114 -21.92 2.44 6.23
CA THR A 114 -21.20 3.22 7.24
C THR A 114 -19.70 3.26 6.97
N SER A 115 -19.06 4.42 7.15
CA SER A 115 -17.59 4.55 7.01
C SER A 115 -16.91 4.05 8.28
N VAL A 116 -16.30 2.87 8.25
CA VAL A 116 -15.63 2.26 9.41
C VAL A 116 -14.18 2.72 9.56
N TYR A 117 -13.43 2.79 8.46
CA TYR A 117 -12.04 3.27 8.45
C TYR A 117 -11.84 4.33 7.36
N GLN A 118 -10.85 5.20 7.55
CA GLN A 118 -10.47 6.22 6.58
C GLN A 118 -8.95 6.31 6.43
N PHE A 119 -8.47 6.41 5.20
CA PHE A 119 -7.09 6.77 4.92
C PHE A 119 -6.99 7.95 3.94
N LEU A 120 -6.08 8.88 4.26
CA LEU A 120 -5.80 10.08 3.46
C LEU A 120 -4.51 9.84 2.67
N ILE A 121 -4.55 10.03 1.36
CA ILE A 121 -3.34 10.16 0.55
C ILE A 121 -2.90 11.63 0.52
N ASP A 122 -1.63 11.85 0.87
CA ASP A 122 -0.89 13.11 0.79
C ASP A 122 0.25 12.92 -0.22
N PRO A 123 0.01 13.17 -1.52
CA PRO A 123 1.03 13.04 -2.54
C PRO A 123 2.09 14.12 -2.31
N ARG A 124 3.33 13.67 -2.09
CA ARG A 124 4.50 14.54 -2.01
C ARG A 124 5.34 14.29 -3.25
N GLY A 125 5.84 15.38 -3.86
CA GLY A 125 6.54 15.34 -5.14
C GLY A 125 7.71 14.35 -5.17
N MET A 126 8.12 13.95 -6.37
CA MET A 126 9.07 12.85 -6.62
C MET A 126 8.58 11.46 -6.12
N GLY A 127 7.29 11.17 -6.23
CA GLY A 127 6.77 9.82 -6.01
C GLY A 127 6.87 9.33 -4.55
N VAL A 128 6.90 10.21 -3.55
CA VAL A 128 6.93 9.79 -2.14
C VAL A 128 5.55 9.99 -1.51
N ASP A 129 4.58 9.24 -2.02
CA ASP A 129 3.22 9.23 -1.52
C ASP A 129 3.16 8.84 -0.04
N ARG A 130 2.42 9.62 0.73
CA ARG A 130 2.16 9.36 2.15
C ARG A 130 0.71 8.98 2.34
N TRP A 131 0.48 7.77 2.81
CA TRP A 131 -0.84 7.29 3.19
C TRP A 131 -0.97 7.37 4.71
N HIS A 132 -2.03 8.03 5.18
CA HIS A 132 -2.29 8.22 6.60
C HIS A 132 -3.60 7.54 6.98
N ILE A 133 -3.51 6.44 7.71
CA ILE A 133 -4.65 5.73 8.31
C ILE A 133 -5.09 6.53 9.54
N LYS A 134 -6.30 7.08 9.51
CA LYS A 134 -6.84 7.85 10.63
C LYS A 134 -7.26 6.91 11.76
N LYS A 135 -7.05 7.33 13.00
CA LYS A 135 -7.73 6.79 14.19
C LYS A 135 -9.25 6.77 13.96
N SER A 136 -9.79 5.59 13.65
CA SER A 136 -11.18 5.36 13.24
C SER A 136 -11.54 3.88 13.38
N GLY A 137 -12.83 3.56 13.53
CA GLY A 137 -13.28 2.20 13.83
C GLY A 137 -12.77 1.74 15.20
N ASN A 138 -12.13 0.57 15.25
CA ASN A 138 -11.47 0.04 16.45
C ASN A 138 -10.02 0.54 16.65
N LEU A 139 -9.46 1.33 15.72
CA LEU A 139 -8.07 1.79 15.81
C LEU A 139 -7.89 2.79 16.95
N THR A 140 -6.97 2.49 17.86
CA THR A 140 -6.64 3.36 19.00
C THR A 140 -5.60 4.43 18.68
N HIS A 141 -4.88 4.30 17.56
CA HIS A 141 -3.85 5.22 17.07
C HIS A 141 -4.12 5.63 15.61
N SER A 142 -3.37 6.63 15.13
CA SER A 142 -3.22 6.89 13.70
C SER A 142 -1.91 6.30 13.18
N TYR A 143 -1.87 5.92 11.91
CA TYR A 143 -0.72 5.28 11.29
C TYR A 143 -0.36 5.98 9.98
N THR A 144 0.92 5.94 9.63
CA THR A 144 1.44 6.55 8.41
C THR A 144 2.34 5.55 7.70
N TRP A 145 2.01 5.27 6.45
CA TRP A 145 2.89 4.60 5.51
C TRP A 145 3.46 5.65 4.54
N ARG A 146 4.73 5.50 4.19
CA ARG A 146 5.38 6.22 3.09
C ARG A 146 5.99 5.17 2.20
N ARG A 147 5.67 5.23 0.90
CA ARG A 147 6.28 4.36 -0.09
C ARG A 147 7.70 4.80 -0.42
N HIS A 148 8.49 3.88 -0.99
CA HIS A 148 9.74 4.23 -1.65
C HIS A 148 9.48 5.11 -2.89
N ALA A 149 10.45 5.92 -3.30
CA ALA A 149 10.25 6.86 -4.42
C ALA A 149 9.87 6.15 -5.74
N THR A 150 10.45 4.97 -5.97
CA THR A 150 10.37 4.18 -7.21
C THR A 150 9.39 3.00 -7.13
N GLY A 151 8.79 2.72 -5.96
CA GLY A 151 8.01 1.49 -5.77
C GLY A 151 7.20 1.48 -4.48
N LEU A 152 6.46 0.40 -4.24
CA LEU A 152 5.44 0.33 -3.19
C LEU A 152 5.90 -0.43 -1.93
N ALA A 153 7.20 -0.49 -1.67
CA ALA A 153 7.72 -0.95 -0.39
C ALA A 153 7.74 0.17 0.66
N GLY A 154 7.66 -0.18 1.95
CA GLY A 154 7.89 0.75 3.06
C GLY A 154 7.20 0.34 4.36
N VAL A 155 7.61 0.97 5.47
CA VAL A 155 7.08 0.69 6.81
C VAL A 155 5.78 1.47 7.11
N VAL A 156 4.80 0.78 7.68
CA VAL A 156 3.61 1.35 8.29
C VAL A 156 3.95 1.67 9.75
N GLN A 157 3.96 2.96 10.08
CA GLN A 157 4.41 3.46 11.38
C GLN A 157 3.26 4.12 12.14
N ARG A 158 3.09 3.75 13.41
CA ARG A 158 2.18 4.38 14.37
C ARG A 158 2.63 5.80 14.72
N ASP A 159 1.71 6.63 15.21
CA ASP A 159 1.97 8.03 15.58
C ASP A 159 3.15 8.19 16.56
N ASP A 160 3.27 7.30 17.54
CA ASP A 160 4.36 7.18 18.52
C ASP A 160 5.68 6.57 17.99
N LYS A 161 5.81 6.37 16.68
CA LYS A 161 6.96 5.77 15.97
C LYS A 161 7.08 4.25 15.97
N ARG A 162 6.18 3.50 16.63
CA ARG A 162 6.16 2.03 16.54
C ARG A 162 5.97 1.57 15.08
N LYS A 163 6.78 0.64 14.60
CA LYS A 163 6.66 -0.01 13.29
C LYS A 163 5.70 -1.19 13.42
N VAL A 164 4.52 -1.12 12.81
CA VAL A 164 3.44 -2.12 13.04
C VAL A 164 3.21 -3.06 11.87
N ALA A 165 3.54 -2.61 10.65
CA ALA A 165 3.55 -3.45 9.47
C ALA A 165 4.63 -2.98 8.49
N TYR A 166 5.02 -3.86 7.56
CA TYR A 166 5.93 -3.57 6.47
C TYR A 166 5.30 -4.06 5.17
N PHE A 167 5.27 -3.20 4.16
CA PHE A 167 4.87 -3.55 2.81
C PHE A 167 6.12 -3.81 1.97
N LYS A 168 6.13 -4.95 1.27
CA LYS A 168 7.17 -5.34 0.31
C LYS A 168 6.50 -5.60 -1.03
N ALA A 169 6.98 -4.97 -2.09
CA ALA A 169 6.71 -5.40 -3.46
C ALA A 169 7.91 -6.26 -3.93
N LYS A 170 7.69 -7.24 -4.80
CA LYS A 170 8.76 -7.98 -5.48
C LYS A 170 8.40 -8.13 -6.96
N ALA A 171 9.06 -7.36 -7.82
CA ALA A 171 9.02 -7.53 -9.27
C ALA A 171 9.85 -8.74 -9.74
N TRP A 172 9.77 -9.10 -11.03
CA TRP A 172 10.64 -10.12 -11.63
C TRP A 172 12.09 -9.63 -11.72
N GLY A 173 13.01 -10.24 -10.97
CA GLY A 173 14.43 -9.86 -10.95
C GLY A 173 15.13 -10.23 -9.64
N SER A 174 16.35 -9.71 -9.45
CA SER A 174 17.10 -9.88 -8.21
C SER A 174 16.40 -9.18 -7.03
N GLU A 175 16.52 -9.75 -5.83
CA GLU A 175 15.74 -9.30 -4.66
C GLU A 175 15.98 -7.83 -4.28
N ASP A 176 17.18 -7.30 -4.56
CA ASP A 176 17.59 -5.94 -4.19
C ASP A 176 16.92 -4.84 -5.04
N TYR A 177 16.70 -5.10 -6.33
CA TYR A 177 16.03 -4.16 -7.25
C TYR A 177 14.52 -4.42 -7.33
N ALA A 178 14.11 -5.69 -7.27
CA ALA A 178 12.70 -6.07 -7.26
C ALA A 178 11.90 -5.49 -6.07
N ALA A 179 12.59 -5.16 -4.97
CA ALA A 179 11.99 -4.54 -3.78
C ALA A 179 11.53 -3.08 -3.98
N VAL A 180 12.01 -2.41 -5.04
CA VAL A 180 11.88 -0.97 -5.23
C VAL A 180 11.26 -0.57 -6.57
N GLU A 181 10.72 -1.51 -7.35
CA GLU A 181 10.08 -1.26 -8.64
C GLU A 181 8.60 -1.68 -8.61
N HIS A 182 7.72 -0.88 -9.20
CA HIS A 182 6.31 -1.20 -9.42
C HIS A 182 6.09 -1.59 -10.88
N SER A 183 5.41 -2.70 -11.15
CA SER A 183 5.11 -3.14 -12.51
C SER A 183 3.61 -3.23 -12.77
N HIS A 184 3.20 -2.70 -13.93
CA HIS A 184 1.80 -2.66 -14.36
C HIS A 184 1.29 -4.04 -14.83
N THR A 185 2.19 -4.96 -15.18
CA THR A 185 1.85 -6.26 -15.78
C THR A 185 1.22 -7.21 -14.73
N PRO A 186 0.04 -7.79 -14.98
CA PRO A 186 -0.54 -8.80 -14.09
C PRO A 186 0.40 -10.01 -13.89
N GLY A 187 0.47 -10.55 -12.67
CA GLY A 187 1.42 -11.61 -12.29
C GLY A 187 2.91 -11.23 -12.28
N SER A 188 3.27 -9.96 -12.50
CA SER A 188 4.68 -9.51 -12.48
C SER A 188 5.17 -8.90 -11.17
N THR A 189 4.29 -8.73 -10.18
CA THR A 189 4.65 -8.19 -8.85
C THR A 189 3.89 -8.92 -7.76
N THR A 190 4.65 -9.57 -6.87
CA THR A 190 4.13 -10.11 -5.60
C THR A 190 4.15 -9.00 -4.56
N TYR A 191 2.98 -8.65 -4.04
CA TYR A 191 2.84 -7.75 -2.90
C TYR A 191 2.79 -8.57 -1.62
N THR A 192 3.46 -8.11 -0.57
CA THR A 192 3.54 -8.78 0.73
C THR A 192 3.31 -7.80 1.87
N ILE A 193 2.42 -8.16 2.80
CA ILE A 193 2.16 -7.48 4.06
C ILE A 193 2.75 -8.33 5.17
N ILE A 194 3.72 -7.78 5.90
CA ILE A 194 4.18 -8.32 7.18
C ILE A 194 3.54 -7.45 8.26
N THR A 195 2.81 -8.01 9.22
CA THR A 195 2.05 -7.25 10.24
C THR A 195 2.18 -7.86 11.63
N ASN A 196 2.17 -7.01 12.66
CA ASN A 196 2.14 -7.43 14.07
C ASN A 196 0.71 -7.50 14.65
N GLY A 197 -0.31 -7.28 13.81
CA GLY A 197 -1.73 -7.36 14.18
C GLY A 197 -2.34 -6.08 14.77
N GLU A 198 -1.58 -5.00 14.96
CA GLU A 198 -2.12 -3.72 15.50
C GLU A 198 -3.04 -2.97 14.52
N VAL A 199 -2.87 -3.19 13.21
CA VAL A 199 -3.77 -2.68 12.17
C VAL A 199 -4.45 -3.89 11.52
N PRO A 200 -5.80 -3.94 11.47
CA PRO A 200 -6.51 -5.06 10.87
C PRO A 200 -6.10 -5.31 9.42
N LEU A 201 -6.04 -6.59 9.02
CA LEU A 201 -5.54 -7.01 7.71
C LEU A 201 -6.33 -6.38 6.57
N GLU A 202 -7.64 -6.26 6.70
CA GLU A 202 -8.52 -5.65 5.71
C GLU A 202 -8.21 -4.17 5.49
N VAL A 203 -7.71 -3.46 6.50
CA VAL A 203 -7.28 -2.05 6.39
C VAL A 203 -5.94 -1.97 5.65
N LEU A 204 -4.99 -2.83 5.99
CA LEU A 204 -3.68 -2.90 5.33
C LEU A 204 -3.82 -3.32 3.86
N ALA A 205 -4.60 -4.36 3.58
CA ALA A 205 -4.87 -4.86 2.23
C ALA A 205 -5.65 -3.84 1.37
N ALA A 206 -6.70 -3.21 1.92
CA ALA A 206 -7.45 -2.16 1.23
C ALA A 206 -6.56 -0.97 0.85
N LEU A 207 -5.67 -0.54 1.75
CA LEU A 207 -4.75 0.56 1.50
C LEU A 207 -3.69 0.16 0.46
N TYR A 208 -3.07 -1.01 0.61
CA TYR A 208 -1.97 -1.42 -0.27
C TYR A 208 -2.48 -1.70 -1.70
N ALA A 209 -3.62 -2.38 -1.85
CA ALA A 209 -4.30 -2.51 -3.15
C ALA A 209 -4.71 -1.15 -3.73
N SER A 210 -5.25 -0.23 -2.92
CA SER A 210 -5.57 1.14 -3.38
C SER A 210 -4.34 1.90 -3.87
N ALA A 211 -3.17 1.64 -3.27
CA ALA A 211 -1.91 2.24 -3.67
C ALA A 211 -1.36 1.64 -4.97
N ALA A 212 -1.44 0.31 -5.16
CA ALA A 212 -1.08 -0.35 -6.41
C ALA A 212 -1.93 0.15 -7.58
N VAL A 213 -3.26 0.13 -7.43
CA VAL A 213 -4.19 0.63 -8.46
C VAL A 213 -3.96 2.11 -8.77
N ARG A 214 -3.62 2.93 -7.76
CA ARG A 214 -3.28 4.34 -7.94
C ARG A 214 -1.95 4.51 -8.68
N ALA A 215 -0.94 3.69 -8.41
CA ALA A 215 0.35 3.75 -9.09
C ALA A 215 0.18 3.45 -10.59
N ASP A 216 -0.58 2.42 -10.97
CA ASP A 216 -0.84 2.15 -12.39
C ASP A 216 -1.60 3.28 -13.06
N TYR A 217 -2.67 3.76 -12.42
CA TYR A 217 -3.54 4.82 -12.98
C TYR A 217 -2.80 6.15 -13.14
N CYS A 218 -1.81 6.42 -12.28
CA CYS A 218 -0.99 7.62 -12.31
C CYS A 218 0.35 7.45 -13.04
N SER A 219 0.64 6.26 -13.58
CA SER A 219 1.90 5.91 -14.25
C SER A 219 3.14 6.29 -13.44
N TRP A 220 3.28 5.66 -12.26
CA TRP A 220 4.36 5.87 -11.29
C TRP A 220 5.23 4.64 -11.09
#